data_AF-A0A1M6JG14-F1
#
_entry.id   AF-A0A1M6JG14-F1
#
_cell.length_a   1.000
_cell.length_b   1.000
_cell.length_c   1.000
_cell.angle_alpha   90.00
_cell.angle_beta   90.00
_cell.angle_gamma   90.00
#
_symmetry.space_group_name_H-M   'P 1'
#
loop_
_entity.id
_entity.type
_entity.pdbx_description
1 polymer ?
#
loop_
_entity_poly.entity_id
_entity_poly.type
_entity_poly.pdbx_seq_one_letter_code
_entity_poly.pdbx_strand_id
1 'polypeptide(L)'
;MYWTFFPQDQNNESTNMTYMVGTFRALVDTIIPRTPRLAQEYGLIQYYGALDADIDQFLILSLQNLQYPLAVYTMELLDLAAKLTYSEGYEGISQSDEITFSNIPPEKRLQALELLLVAPIFPANYPRVFMDNPDWVLNIYGALNKSTMFGYYSEWYGYGNTRLLPPEQRQLEFYPFSWEQINYPGPSLGYHALRNNG
;
A
#
# COMPACT_ATOMS: atom_id res chain seq x y z
N MET A 1 -14.62 -8.52 2.95
CA MET A 1 -13.83 -9.75 2.86
C MET A 1 -13.01 -9.66 1.58
N TYR A 2 -11.68 -9.81 1.66
CA TYR A 2 -10.84 -9.80 0.46
C TYR A 2 -10.97 -11.14 -0.24
N TRP A 3 -11.09 -11.12 -1.56
CA TRP A 3 -10.98 -12.35 -2.33
C TRP A 3 -9.51 -12.79 -2.42
N THR A 4 -9.23 -14.08 -2.20
CA THR A 4 -7.87 -14.62 -2.27
C THR A 4 -7.80 -15.88 -3.15
N PHE A 5 -6.76 -15.99 -3.97
CA PHE A 5 -6.43 -17.17 -4.78
C PHE A 5 -6.05 -18.37 -3.91
N PHE A 6 -5.42 -18.12 -2.76
CA PHE A 6 -4.97 -19.13 -1.83
C PHE A 6 -5.84 -19.18 -0.56
N PRO A 7 -6.11 -20.36 0.01
CA PRO A 7 -6.81 -20.49 1.29
C PRO A 7 -6.09 -19.70 2.40
N GLN A 8 -6.84 -18.91 3.18
CA GLN A 8 -6.32 -18.17 4.33
C GLN A 8 -6.74 -18.87 5.64
N ASP A 9 -5.88 -18.83 6.66
CA ASP A 9 -6.15 -19.44 7.96
C ASP A 9 -7.01 -18.50 8.82
N GLN A 10 -8.33 -18.74 8.85
CA GLN A 10 -9.34 -17.76 9.28
C GLN A 10 -9.41 -17.47 10.80
N ASN A 11 -8.62 -18.17 11.61
CA ASN A 11 -8.80 -18.19 13.07
C ASN A 11 -8.09 -17.05 13.85
N ASN A 12 -7.33 -16.17 13.18
CA ASN A 12 -6.56 -15.08 13.82
C ASN A 12 -7.04 -13.65 13.43
N GLU A 13 -8.16 -13.52 12.72
CA GLU A 13 -8.31 -12.44 11.74
C GLU A 13 -8.93 -11.12 12.23
N SER A 14 -9.86 -11.05 13.19
CA SER A 14 -10.66 -9.80 13.36
C SER A 14 -9.88 -8.61 13.97
N THR A 15 -9.07 -8.85 15.00
CA THR A 15 -8.29 -7.78 15.66
C THR A 15 -7.07 -7.40 14.83
N ASN A 16 -6.45 -8.39 14.17
CA ASN A 16 -5.31 -8.18 13.29
C ASN A 16 -5.72 -7.45 11.99
N MET A 17 -6.93 -7.68 11.48
CA MET A 17 -7.40 -7.04 10.23
C MET A 17 -7.57 -5.53 10.35
N THR A 18 -8.23 -5.04 11.40
CA THR A 18 -8.43 -3.60 11.60
C THR A 18 -7.09 -2.88 11.74
N TYR A 19 -6.19 -3.48 12.52
CA TYR A 19 -4.85 -2.95 12.75
C TYR A 19 -4.02 -2.93 11.46
N MET A 20 -4.01 -4.05 10.72
CA MET A 20 -3.36 -4.15 9.42
C MET A 20 -3.89 -3.09 8.45
N VAL A 21 -5.22 -2.93 8.33
CA VAL A 21 -5.82 -1.88 7.48
C VAL A 21 -5.34 -0.48 7.91
N GLY A 22 -5.27 -0.20 9.21
CA GLY A 22 -4.72 1.06 9.72
C GLY A 22 -3.27 1.30 9.30
N THR A 23 -2.42 0.28 9.40
CA THR A 23 -1.02 0.34 8.98
C THR A 23 -0.86 0.53 7.49
N PHE A 24 -1.64 -0.17 6.66
CA PHE A 24 -1.60 0.00 5.20
C PHE A 24 -2.14 1.36 4.76
N ARG A 25 -3.16 1.92 5.44
CA ARG A 25 -3.62 3.29 5.21
C ARG A 25 -2.52 4.32 5.49
N ALA A 26 -1.84 4.18 6.63
CA ALA A 26 -0.71 5.04 6.97
C ALA A 26 0.42 4.92 5.93
N LEU A 27 0.68 3.71 5.42
CA LEU A 27 1.70 3.46 4.41
C LEU A 27 1.39 4.17 3.10
N VAL A 28 0.21 3.96 2.53
CA VAL A 28 -0.11 4.52 1.21
C VAL A 28 -0.25 6.03 1.26
N ASP A 29 -0.74 6.59 2.38
CA ASP A 29 -0.75 8.04 2.64
C ASP A 29 0.66 8.61 2.75
N THR A 30 1.63 7.84 3.25
CA THR A 30 3.03 8.27 3.29
C THR A 30 3.65 8.32 1.89
N ILE A 31 3.30 7.38 1.00
CA ILE A 31 3.88 7.28 -0.35
C ILE A 31 3.24 8.27 -1.33
N ILE A 32 1.90 8.40 -1.31
CA ILE A 32 1.14 9.34 -2.16
C ILE A 32 0.14 10.09 -1.27
N PRO A 33 0.59 11.11 -0.51
CA PRO A 33 -0.29 11.90 0.34
C PRO A 33 -1.23 12.78 -0.48
N ARG A 34 -2.30 13.26 0.15
CA ARG A 34 -3.07 14.39 -0.39
C ARG A 34 -2.20 15.64 -0.45
N THR A 35 -2.31 16.42 -1.53
CA THR A 35 -1.42 17.57 -1.77
C THR A 35 -2.18 18.90 -1.92
N PRO A 36 -2.65 19.51 -0.82
CA PRO A 36 -3.44 20.75 -0.87
C PRO A 36 -2.71 21.92 -1.54
N ARG A 37 -1.37 21.98 -1.42
CA ARG A 37 -0.56 23.00 -2.09
C ARG A 37 -0.58 22.83 -3.62
N LEU A 38 -0.46 21.60 -4.12
CA LEU A 38 -0.56 21.35 -5.56
C LEU A 38 -1.98 21.60 -6.07
N ALA A 39 -2.99 21.30 -5.26
CA ALA A 39 -4.38 21.62 -5.60
C ALA A 39 -4.61 23.13 -5.78
N GLN A 40 -3.94 23.97 -4.97
CA GLN A 40 -4.01 25.43 -5.09
C GLN A 40 -3.31 25.95 -6.36
N GLU A 41 -2.24 25.30 -6.78
CA GLU A 41 -1.39 25.74 -7.89
C GLU A 41 -1.88 25.21 -9.25
N TYR A 42 -2.38 23.97 -9.29
CA TYR A 42 -2.69 23.22 -10.50
C TYR A 42 -4.16 22.75 -10.59
N GLY A 43 -4.99 23.11 -9.61
CA GLY A 43 -6.41 22.80 -9.56
C GLY A 43 -6.75 21.58 -8.68
N LEU A 44 -8.01 21.52 -8.25
CA LEU A 44 -8.52 20.54 -7.27
C LEU A 44 -8.22 19.08 -7.62
N ILE A 45 -8.08 18.74 -8.90
CA ILE A 45 -7.78 17.37 -9.32
C ILE A 45 -6.45 16.87 -8.75
N GLN A 46 -5.48 17.76 -8.49
CA GLN A 46 -4.19 17.40 -7.89
C GLN A 46 -4.27 17.19 -6.36
N TYR A 47 -5.43 17.42 -5.72
CA TYR A 47 -5.57 17.23 -4.27
C TYR A 47 -5.47 15.76 -3.85
N TYR A 48 -6.15 14.89 -4.58
CA TYR A 48 -6.39 13.51 -4.17
C TYR A 48 -5.09 12.70 -4.08
N GLY A 49 -5.00 11.84 -3.07
CA GLY A 49 -3.88 10.94 -2.82
C GLY A 49 -4.33 9.48 -2.76
N ALA A 50 -3.43 8.58 -2.36
CA ALA A 50 -3.67 7.14 -2.42
C ALA A 50 -4.86 6.65 -1.57
N LEU A 51 -5.16 7.33 -0.45
CA LEU A 51 -6.33 7.01 0.37
C LEU A 51 -7.65 7.33 -0.34
N ASP A 52 -7.67 8.32 -1.23
CA ASP A 52 -8.85 8.66 -2.02
C ASP A 52 -9.13 7.62 -3.11
N ALA A 53 -8.13 6.79 -3.45
CA ALA A 53 -8.22 5.71 -4.42
C ALA A 53 -8.29 4.30 -3.79
N ASP A 54 -8.45 4.19 -2.47
CA ASP A 54 -8.48 2.91 -1.72
C ASP A 54 -7.26 2.00 -2.03
N ILE A 55 -6.06 2.58 -2.12
CA ILE A 55 -4.84 1.84 -2.47
C ILE A 55 -4.33 0.96 -1.33
N ASP A 56 -4.72 1.26 -0.08
CA ASP A 56 -4.52 0.36 1.07
C ASP A 56 -5.14 -1.02 0.78
N GLN A 57 -6.35 -1.04 0.22
CA GLN A 57 -7.03 -2.27 -0.15
C GLN A 57 -6.35 -2.99 -1.32
N PHE A 58 -5.91 -2.24 -2.34
CA PHE A 58 -5.14 -2.80 -3.46
C PHE A 58 -3.89 -3.52 -2.97
N LEU A 59 -3.16 -2.89 -2.05
CA LEU A 59 -1.89 -3.39 -1.55
C LEU A 59 -2.08 -4.63 -0.66
N ILE A 60 -3.06 -4.59 0.26
CA ILE A 60 -3.44 -5.75 1.08
C ILE A 60 -3.83 -6.92 0.17
N LEU A 61 -4.73 -6.69 -0.80
CA LEU A 61 -5.18 -7.70 -1.73
C LEU A 61 -4.01 -8.30 -2.52
N SER A 62 -3.10 -7.46 -3.01
CA SER A 62 -1.94 -7.90 -3.78
C SER A 62 -1.00 -8.79 -2.96
N LEU A 63 -0.71 -8.39 -1.72
CA LEU A 63 0.17 -9.14 -0.82
C LEU A 63 -0.46 -10.43 -0.29
N GLN A 64 -1.78 -10.46 -0.09
CA GLN A 64 -2.52 -11.67 0.30
C GLN A 64 -2.62 -12.70 -0.83
N ASN A 65 -2.54 -12.24 -2.08
CA ASN A 65 -2.61 -13.08 -3.28
C ASN A 65 -1.24 -13.56 -3.77
N LEU A 66 -0.16 -13.29 -3.04
CA LEU A 66 1.13 -13.95 -3.26
C LEU A 66 1.07 -15.41 -2.79
N GLN A 67 1.96 -16.25 -3.33
CA GLN A 67 2.09 -17.66 -2.93
C GLN A 67 2.25 -17.82 -1.41
N TYR A 68 2.91 -16.86 -0.77
CA TYR A 68 2.93 -16.71 0.69
C TYR A 68 2.24 -15.39 1.03
N PRO A 69 1.13 -15.38 1.79
CA PRO A 69 0.46 -14.13 2.17
C PRO A 69 1.39 -13.24 3.00
N LEU A 70 1.78 -12.08 2.46
CA LEU A 70 2.79 -11.22 3.10
C LEU A 70 2.21 -10.03 3.88
N ALA A 71 0.90 -9.77 3.79
CA ALA A 71 0.31 -8.54 4.34
C ALA A 71 0.58 -8.36 5.86
N VAL A 72 0.39 -9.40 6.66
CA VAL A 72 0.65 -9.36 8.12
C VAL A 72 2.15 -9.20 8.41
N TYR A 73 3.01 -9.93 7.70
CA TYR A 73 4.47 -9.81 7.89
C TYR A 73 5.00 -8.43 7.46
N THR A 74 4.41 -7.83 6.43
CA THR A 74 4.71 -6.46 6.02
C THR A 74 4.29 -5.47 7.10
N MET A 75 3.13 -5.63 7.72
CA MET A 75 2.70 -4.80 8.85
C MET A 75 3.68 -4.89 10.02
N GLU A 76 4.07 -6.11 10.43
CA GLU A 76 5.06 -6.31 11.50
C GLU A 76 6.42 -5.67 11.16
N LEU A 77 6.86 -5.77 9.91
CA LEU A 77 8.10 -5.16 9.43
C LEU A 77 8.04 -3.62 9.49
N LEU A 78 6.91 -3.03 9.14
CA LEU A 78 6.69 -1.58 9.23
C LEU A 78 6.71 -1.11 10.69
N ASP A 79 6.08 -1.86 11.61
CA ASP A 79 6.10 -1.52 13.03
C ASP A 79 7.49 -1.63 13.65
N LEU A 80 8.27 -2.63 13.24
CA LEU A 80 9.66 -2.73 13.62
C LEU A 80 10.45 -1.51 13.13
N ALA A 81 10.28 -1.13 11.86
CA ALA A 81 10.94 0.05 11.31
C ALA A 81 10.56 1.34 12.07
N ALA A 82 9.28 1.49 12.40
CA ALA A 82 8.78 2.59 13.22
C ALA A 82 9.47 2.62 14.60
N LYS A 83 9.58 1.49 15.29
CA LYS A 83 10.31 1.40 16.58
C LYS A 83 11.78 1.81 16.43
N LEU A 84 12.42 1.39 15.35
CA LEU A 84 13.84 1.71 15.09
C LEU A 84 14.09 3.20 14.80
N THR A 85 13.15 3.88 14.14
CA THR A 85 13.20 5.34 13.96
C THR A 85 13.27 6.11 15.29
N TYR A 86 12.81 5.46 16.37
CA TYR A 86 12.80 6.00 17.72
C TYR A 86 13.88 5.37 18.63
N SER A 87 14.70 4.43 18.14
CA SER A 87 15.81 3.87 18.94
C SER A 87 17.13 4.62 18.74
N GLU A 88 17.36 5.23 17.58
CA GLU A 88 18.55 6.05 17.35
C GLU A 88 18.30 7.49 17.83
N GLY A 89 18.41 7.70 19.15
CA GLY A 89 18.50 9.04 19.75
C GLY A 89 17.46 9.42 20.81
N TYR A 90 16.83 8.49 21.53
CA TYR A 90 15.75 8.85 22.46
C TYR A 90 16.17 9.09 23.92
N GLU A 91 16.46 10.36 24.19
CA GLU A 91 15.89 11.04 25.35
C GLU A 91 14.36 11.16 25.16
N GLY A 92 13.55 10.63 26.08
CA GLY A 92 12.28 11.29 26.42
C GLY A 92 10.93 10.72 25.97
N ILE A 93 10.82 9.49 25.43
CA ILE A 93 9.50 8.85 25.30
C ILE A 93 9.31 7.81 26.41
N SER A 94 8.40 8.14 27.31
CA SER A 94 7.81 7.21 28.27
C SER A 94 7.30 5.96 27.52
N GLN A 95 7.61 4.78 28.06
CA GLN A 95 7.25 3.43 27.60
C GLN A 95 5.72 3.16 27.46
N SER A 96 4.88 4.16 27.19
CA SER A 96 3.45 4.09 27.45
C SER A 96 2.53 4.37 26.26
N ASP A 97 2.99 4.21 25.01
CA ASP A 97 2.12 3.92 23.86
C ASP A 97 2.90 2.99 22.91
N GLU A 98 2.25 1.93 22.43
CA GLU A 98 2.89 0.94 21.54
C GLU A 98 3.28 1.61 20.22
N ILE A 99 4.58 1.94 20.06
CA ILE A 99 5.11 2.57 18.84
C ILE A 99 4.85 1.63 17.67
N THR A 100 4.02 2.09 16.74
CA THR A 100 3.55 1.35 15.57
C THR A 100 3.56 2.30 14.38
N PHE A 101 3.71 1.76 13.17
CA PHE A 101 3.84 2.57 11.96
C PHE A 101 2.61 3.46 11.72
N SER A 102 1.42 2.95 12.07
CA SER A 102 0.16 3.70 11.97
C SER A 102 0.06 4.86 12.96
N ASN A 103 0.66 4.75 14.15
CA ASN A 103 0.52 5.74 15.23
C ASN A 103 1.64 6.78 15.30
N ILE A 104 2.71 6.66 14.49
CA ILE A 104 3.77 7.68 14.42
C ILE A 104 3.42 8.82 13.42
N PRO A 105 3.97 10.03 13.60
CA PRO A 105 3.76 11.15 12.67
C PRO A 105 4.23 10.86 11.23
N PRO A 106 3.64 11.50 10.20
CA PRO A 106 3.99 11.26 8.79
C PRO A 106 5.49 11.42 8.47
N GLU A 107 6.16 12.42 9.04
CA GLU A 107 7.59 12.65 8.86
C GLU A 107 8.44 11.50 9.43
N LYS A 108 7.94 10.83 10.48
CA LYS A 108 8.58 9.65 11.07
C LYS A 108 8.28 8.38 10.29
N ARG A 109 7.11 8.29 9.63
CA ARG A 109 6.81 7.18 8.72
C ARG A 109 7.75 7.14 7.53
N LEU A 110 8.08 8.30 6.95
CA LEU A 110 9.07 8.38 5.86
C LEU A 110 10.45 7.89 6.32
N GLN A 111 10.90 8.33 7.50
CA GLN A 111 12.16 7.85 8.10
C GLN A 111 12.14 6.33 8.35
N ALA A 112 11.01 5.78 8.81
CA ALA A 112 10.85 4.33 8.96
C ALA A 112 10.97 3.59 7.62
N LEU A 113 10.40 4.13 6.54
CA LEU A 113 10.55 3.55 5.19
C LEU A 113 11.99 3.63 4.68
N GLU A 114 12.71 4.72 4.97
CA GLU A 114 14.13 4.86 4.64
C GLU A 114 15.00 3.85 5.39
N LEU A 115 14.67 3.50 6.64
CA LEU A 115 15.37 2.43 7.36
C LEU A 115 15.22 1.06 6.68
N LEU A 116 14.10 0.80 6.00
CA LEU A 116 13.91 -0.43 5.22
C LEU A 116 14.76 -0.45 3.94
N LEU A 117 15.10 0.72 3.38
CA LEU A 117 15.96 0.84 2.20
C LEU A 117 17.43 0.50 2.47
N VAL A 118 17.91 0.80 3.67
CA VAL A 118 19.33 0.69 4.05
C VAL A 118 19.63 -0.69 4.69
N ALA A 119 18.81 -1.70 4.42
CA ALA A 119 18.91 -3.04 5.03
C ALA A 119 20.33 -3.64 4.81
N PRO A 120 21.14 -3.73 5.90
CA PRO A 120 21.10 -4.89 6.80
C PRO A 120 21.30 -4.48 8.28
N ILE A 121 20.38 -3.74 8.88
CA ILE A 121 20.67 -3.13 10.20
C ILE A 121 20.34 -4.09 11.37
N PHE A 122 19.30 -4.94 11.35
CA PHE A 122 19.06 -5.90 12.46
C PHE A 122 18.27 -7.18 12.07
N PRO A 123 18.90 -8.21 11.48
CA PRO A 123 18.22 -9.45 11.07
C PRO A 123 17.57 -10.24 12.23
N ALA A 124 18.04 -10.05 13.47
CA ALA A 124 17.56 -10.80 14.64
C ALA A 124 16.11 -10.50 15.05
N ASN A 125 15.53 -9.37 14.61
CA ASN A 125 14.19 -8.94 15.01
C ASN A 125 13.18 -8.95 13.84
N TYR A 126 13.58 -9.39 12.64
CA TYR A 126 12.67 -9.47 11.52
C TYR A 126 11.62 -10.58 11.70
N PRO A 127 10.41 -10.42 11.13
CA PRO A 127 9.49 -11.54 11.00
C PRO A 127 10.21 -12.73 10.36
N ARG A 128 9.92 -13.95 10.84
CA ARG A 128 10.68 -15.16 10.49
C ARG A 128 10.84 -15.37 8.97
N VAL A 129 9.85 -14.97 8.19
CA VAL A 129 9.86 -15.03 6.71
C VAL A 129 11.00 -14.20 6.09
N PHE A 130 11.45 -13.13 6.75
CA PHE A 130 12.52 -12.25 6.29
C PHE A 130 13.87 -12.50 6.96
N MET A 131 13.92 -13.29 8.05
CA MET A 131 15.18 -13.63 8.73
C MET A 131 16.13 -14.43 7.84
N ASP A 132 15.60 -15.41 7.10
CA ASP A 132 16.41 -16.32 6.28
C ASP A 132 16.85 -15.69 4.95
N ASN A 133 16.26 -14.56 4.56
CA ASN A 133 16.54 -13.87 3.30
C ASN A 133 16.46 -12.34 3.49
N PRO A 134 17.49 -11.69 4.06
CA PRO A 134 17.47 -10.25 4.33
C PRO A 134 17.26 -9.39 3.07
N ASP A 135 17.69 -9.87 1.89
CA ASP A 135 17.44 -9.21 0.60
C ASP A 135 15.93 -9.07 0.27
N TRP A 136 15.08 -9.89 0.88
CA TRP A 136 13.63 -9.79 0.70
C TRP A 136 13.05 -8.52 1.31
N VAL A 137 13.71 -7.91 2.31
CA VAL A 137 13.28 -6.63 2.87
C VAL A 137 13.35 -5.53 1.82
N LEU A 138 14.43 -5.47 1.04
CA LEU A 138 14.58 -4.52 -0.06
C LEU A 138 13.55 -4.78 -1.17
N ASN A 139 13.30 -6.05 -1.49
CA ASN A 139 12.26 -6.43 -2.45
C ASN A 139 10.86 -6.00 -1.97
N ILE A 140 10.56 -6.15 -0.69
CA ILE A 140 9.29 -5.70 -0.10
C ILE A 140 9.20 -4.18 -0.16
N TYR A 141 10.21 -3.44 0.29
CA TYR A 141 10.22 -1.98 0.15
C TYR A 141 9.95 -1.54 -1.30
N GLY A 142 10.68 -2.14 -2.25
CA GLY A 142 10.52 -1.86 -3.68
C GLY A 142 9.12 -2.20 -4.19
N ALA A 143 8.57 -3.33 -3.74
CA ALA A 143 7.23 -3.77 -4.09
C ALA A 143 6.14 -2.86 -3.49
N LEU A 144 6.29 -2.38 -2.24
CA LEU A 144 5.32 -1.48 -1.61
C LEU A 144 5.23 -0.15 -2.36
N ASN A 145 6.37 0.46 -2.67
CA ASN A 145 6.40 1.71 -3.44
C ASN A 145 5.83 1.53 -4.85
N LYS A 146 6.32 0.54 -5.59
CA LYS A 146 5.87 0.30 -6.97
C LYS A 146 4.40 -0.08 -7.04
N SER A 147 3.93 -0.97 -6.15
CA SER A 147 2.53 -1.40 -6.13
C SER A 147 1.59 -0.28 -5.73
N THR A 148 2.01 0.59 -4.80
CA THR A 148 1.22 1.80 -4.46
C THR A 148 1.04 2.68 -5.69
N MET A 149 2.12 2.95 -6.44
CA MET A 149 2.07 3.73 -7.67
C MET A 149 1.24 3.04 -8.77
N PHE A 150 1.42 1.73 -8.96
CA PHE A 150 0.67 0.95 -9.94
C PHE A 150 -0.82 0.95 -9.64
N GLY A 151 -1.21 0.68 -8.38
CA GLY A 151 -2.59 0.76 -7.97
C GLY A 151 -3.17 2.16 -8.23
N TYR A 152 -2.45 3.19 -7.81
CA TYR A 152 -2.90 4.58 -7.89
C TYR A 152 -3.15 5.06 -9.33
N TYR A 153 -2.25 4.75 -10.26
CA TYR A 153 -2.38 5.14 -11.66
C TYR A 153 -3.07 4.10 -12.56
N SER A 154 -3.67 3.04 -11.97
CA SER A 154 -4.43 2.02 -12.70
C SER A 154 -5.94 2.28 -12.68
N GLU A 155 -6.69 1.37 -13.33
CA GLU A 155 -8.14 1.24 -13.26
C GLU A 155 -8.68 0.93 -11.85
N TRP A 156 -7.82 0.61 -10.87
CA TRP A 156 -8.23 0.08 -9.55
C TRP A 156 -9.40 0.83 -8.91
N TYR A 157 -9.25 2.15 -8.79
CA TYR A 157 -10.29 2.99 -8.20
C TYR A 157 -11.58 2.98 -9.03
N GLY A 158 -11.44 2.96 -10.36
CA GLY A 158 -12.54 2.92 -11.32
C GLY A 158 -13.37 1.64 -11.29
N TYR A 159 -12.86 0.54 -10.72
CA TYR A 159 -13.66 -0.67 -10.52
C TYR A 159 -14.76 -0.51 -9.45
N GLY A 160 -14.72 0.57 -8.66
CA GLY A 160 -15.78 0.92 -7.72
C GLY A 160 -16.16 -0.25 -6.80
N ASN A 161 -17.40 -0.69 -6.83
CA ASN A 161 -17.87 -1.75 -5.93
C ASN A 161 -17.32 -3.14 -6.28
N THR A 162 -16.87 -3.34 -7.52
CA THR A 162 -16.37 -4.64 -7.98
C THR A 162 -14.88 -4.87 -7.71
N ARG A 163 -14.13 -3.87 -7.23
CA ARG A 163 -12.65 -3.93 -7.11
C ARG A 163 -12.11 -5.11 -6.29
N LEU A 164 -12.86 -5.56 -5.28
CA LEU A 164 -12.49 -6.67 -4.40
C LEU A 164 -12.95 -8.04 -4.92
N LEU A 165 -13.71 -8.08 -6.01
CA LEU A 165 -14.12 -9.32 -6.66
C LEU A 165 -12.95 -9.97 -7.42
N PRO A 166 -13.08 -11.26 -7.79
CA PRO A 166 -12.14 -11.91 -8.70
C PRO A 166 -11.93 -11.11 -9.99
N PRO A 167 -10.74 -11.18 -10.64
CA PRO A 167 -10.44 -10.42 -11.85
C PRO A 167 -11.51 -10.52 -12.95
N GLU A 168 -12.12 -11.70 -13.14
CA GLU A 168 -13.15 -11.96 -14.15
C GLU A 168 -14.52 -11.32 -13.85
N GLN A 169 -14.72 -10.81 -12.63
CA GLN A 169 -15.96 -10.15 -12.19
C GLN A 169 -15.80 -8.64 -12.01
N ARG A 170 -14.59 -8.10 -12.19
CA ARG A 170 -14.34 -6.65 -12.10
C ARG A 170 -14.91 -5.95 -13.32
N GLN A 171 -15.60 -4.84 -13.07
CA GLN A 171 -16.18 -3.99 -14.11
C GLN A 171 -15.74 -2.56 -13.85
N LEU A 172 -15.29 -1.86 -14.90
CA LEU A 172 -14.97 -0.44 -14.80
C LEU A 172 -16.28 0.35 -14.68
N GLU A 173 -16.61 0.78 -13.46
CA GLU A 173 -17.84 1.50 -13.14
C GLU A 173 -17.72 3.00 -13.47
N PHE A 174 -16.51 3.55 -13.37
CA PHE A 174 -16.19 4.94 -13.72
C PHE A 174 -14.70 5.10 -14.04
N TYR A 175 -14.33 6.24 -14.63
CA TYR A 175 -12.93 6.56 -14.89
C TYR A 175 -12.22 7.05 -13.63
N PRO A 176 -11.04 6.52 -13.28
CA PRO A 176 -10.27 6.99 -12.14
C PRO A 176 -9.88 8.46 -12.25
N PHE A 177 -9.94 9.21 -11.13
CA PHE A 177 -9.46 10.60 -11.11
C PHE A 177 -7.96 10.71 -11.42
N SER A 178 -7.19 9.66 -11.14
CA SER A 178 -5.75 9.63 -11.40
C SER A 178 -5.44 9.69 -12.90
N TRP A 179 -6.37 9.27 -13.76
CA TRP A 179 -6.23 9.43 -15.21
C TRP A 179 -6.26 10.89 -15.62
N GLU A 180 -7.18 11.67 -15.05
CA GLU A 180 -7.28 13.10 -15.27
C GLU A 180 -6.04 13.83 -14.72
N GLN A 181 -5.55 13.44 -13.53
CA GLN A 181 -4.34 14.02 -12.93
C GLN A 181 -3.12 13.99 -13.86
N ILE A 182 -2.99 12.94 -14.69
CA ILE A 182 -1.85 12.75 -15.61
C ILE A 182 -2.21 12.92 -17.09
N ASN A 183 -3.42 13.38 -17.41
CA ASN A 183 -3.95 13.46 -18.77
C ASN A 183 -3.89 12.12 -19.54
N TYR A 184 -4.08 10.99 -18.85
CA TYR A 184 -4.17 9.69 -19.50
C TYR A 184 -5.54 9.57 -20.21
N PRO A 185 -5.57 9.34 -21.54
CA PRO A 185 -6.81 9.32 -22.31
C PRO A 185 -7.67 8.06 -22.07
N GLY A 186 -7.23 7.16 -21.19
CA GLY A 186 -7.82 5.84 -21.01
C GLY A 186 -7.32 4.80 -22.02
N PRO A 187 -7.78 3.55 -21.89
CA PRO A 187 -7.42 2.48 -22.81
C PRO A 187 -7.95 2.79 -24.21
N SER A 188 -7.07 2.72 -25.20
CA SER A 188 -7.47 2.81 -26.61
C SER A 188 -8.38 1.64 -26.98
N LEU A 189 -9.30 1.86 -27.92
CA LEU A 189 -10.10 0.78 -28.50
C LEU A 189 -9.17 -0.25 -29.15
N GLY A 190 -9.19 -1.48 -28.63
CA GLY A 190 -8.37 -2.58 -29.14
C GLY A 190 -8.78 -3.03 -30.55
N TYR A 191 -8.01 -3.99 -31.09
CA TYR A 191 -8.17 -4.54 -32.45
C TYR A 191 -9.60 -5.07 -32.76
N HIS A 192 -10.38 -5.42 -31.74
CA HIS A 192 -11.78 -5.83 -31.89
C HIS A 192 -12.70 -4.71 -32.41
N ALA A 193 -12.41 -3.45 -32.09
CA ALA A 193 -13.17 -2.31 -32.62
C ALA A 193 -12.93 -2.09 -34.13
N LEU A 194 -11.81 -2.58 -34.66
CA LEU A 194 -11.48 -2.50 -36.09
C LEU A 194 -12.16 -3.61 -36.93
N ARG A 195 -12.68 -4.69 -36.30
CA ARG A 195 -13.32 -5.80 -37.01
C ARG A 195 -14.80 -5.58 -37.34
N ASN A 196 -15.45 -4.61 -36.70
CA ASN A 196 -16.86 -4.29 -36.94
C ASN A 196 -17.07 -3.12 -37.92
N ASN A 197 -16.00 -2.64 -38.57
CA ASN A 197 -16.03 -1.56 -39.57
C ASN A 197 -15.67 -2.07 -40.99
N GLY A 198 -15.93 -3.34 -41.30
CA GLY A 198 -15.71 -3.96 -42.61
C GLY A 198 -17.00 -4.40 -43.26
#